data_AF-A0A2V8IFL9-F1
#
_entry.id   AF-A0A2V8IFL9-F1
#
_cell.length_a   1.000
_cell.length_b   1.000
_cell.length_c   1.000
_cell.angle_alpha   90.00
_cell.angle_beta   90.00
_cell.angle_gamma   90.00
#
_symmetry.space_group_name_H-M   'P 1'
#
loop_
_entity.id
_entity.type
_entity.pdbx_description
1 polymer ?
#
loop_
_entity_poly.entity_id
_entity_poly.type
_entity_poly.pdbx_seq_one_letter_code
_entity_poly.pdbx_strand_id
1 'polypeptide(L)'
;MLVACLAVFLGGSARYLLPACPVLLLLFLRVDERLNGSPSWMFYGSWLAGQLIFGLCLARADYQFAGVGRREAHDFQSDYLRNRQPFLFNGEWAFRYYMTAIGGEIMAEDTTGVPGELVVKSRLSLGRSFDFDRSLERLELRAYRIRSPVRLLDLHAHAGFWSDGWGVLPFWFSSENLDEISIYRVKEK
;
A
#
# COMPACT_ATOMS: atom_id res chain seq x y z
N MET A 1 -25.01 11.50 -9.56
CA MET A 1 -24.53 10.43 -8.65
C MET A 1 -23.85 9.30 -9.42
N LEU A 2 -24.52 8.63 -10.35
CA LEU A 2 -23.95 7.54 -11.18
C LEU A 2 -22.67 7.90 -11.95
N VAL A 3 -22.62 9.07 -12.59
CA VAL A 3 -21.42 9.54 -13.33
C VAL A 3 -20.23 9.82 -12.39
N ALA A 4 -20.49 10.37 -11.21
CA ALA A 4 -19.46 10.58 -10.19
C ALA A 4 -18.98 9.24 -9.61
N CYS A 5 -19.88 8.30 -9.35
CA CYS A 5 -19.52 6.94 -8.96
C CYS A 5 -18.69 6.24 -10.04
N LEU A 6 -19.06 6.34 -11.32
CA LEU A 6 -18.28 5.77 -12.42
C LEU A 6 -16.89 6.39 -12.53
N ALA A 7 -16.77 7.72 -12.45
CA ALA A 7 -15.48 8.40 -12.53
C ALA A 7 -14.56 8.09 -11.35
N VAL A 8 -15.09 8.08 -10.12
CA VAL A 8 -14.33 7.76 -8.91
C VAL A 8 -13.96 6.29 -8.87
N PHE A 9 -14.89 5.39 -9.21
CA PHE A 9 -14.62 3.96 -9.21
C PHE A 9 -13.62 3.60 -10.31
N LEU A 10 -13.77 4.11 -11.53
CA LEU A 10 -12.81 3.87 -12.62
C LEU A 10 -11.44 4.51 -12.36
N GLY A 11 -11.38 5.65 -11.66
CA GLY A 11 -10.13 6.28 -11.22
C GLY A 11 -9.40 5.47 -10.15
N GLY A 12 -10.08 5.16 -9.04
CA GLY A 12 -9.51 4.38 -7.93
C GLY A 12 -9.16 2.94 -8.30
N SER A 13 -9.81 2.40 -9.33
CA SER A 13 -9.60 1.03 -9.78
C SER A 13 -9.23 0.93 -11.25
N ALA A 14 -8.14 1.61 -11.66
CA ALA A 14 -7.55 1.41 -12.98
C ALA A 14 -7.36 -0.09 -13.34
N ARG A 15 -7.21 -0.96 -12.33
CA ARG A 15 -7.22 -2.43 -12.47
C ARG A 15 -8.49 -3.02 -13.08
N TYR A 16 -9.67 -2.40 -12.90
CA TYR A 16 -10.92 -2.86 -13.51
C TYR A 16 -11.04 -2.48 -14.98
N LEU A 17 -10.15 -1.62 -15.50
CA LEU A 17 -10.03 -1.35 -16.94
C LEU A 17 -9.14 -2.36 -17.68
N LEU A 18 -8.42 -3.24 -16.96
CA LEU A 18 -7.53 -4.24 -17.58
C LEU A 18 -8.25 -5.14 -18.60
N PRO A 19 -9.49 -5.63 -18.36
CA PRO A 19 -10.20 -6.42 -19.38
C PRO A 19 -10.53 -5.63 -20.65
N ALA A 20 -10.63 -4.30 -20.57
CA ALA A 20 -10.88 -3.44 -21.72
C ALA A 20 -9.61 -3.12 -22.52
N CYS A 21 -8.41 -3.30 -21.94
CA CYS A 21 -7.14 -2.98 -22.59
C CYS A 21 -6.98 -3.60 -23.99
N PRO A 22 -7.24 -4.90 -24.23
CA PRO A 22 -7.07 -5.49 -25.56
C PRO A 22 -7.93 -4.81 -26.63
N VAL A 23 -9.19 -4.49 -26.30
CA VAL A 23 -10.13 -3.84 -27.22
C VAL A 23 -9.69 -2.41 -27.51
N LEU A 24 -9.29 -1.66 -26.47
CA LEU A 24 -8.82 -0.28 -26.62
C LEU A 24 -7.54 -0.21 -27.46
N LEU A 25 -6.61 -1.15 -27.29
CA LEU A 25 -5.39 -1.25 -28.09
C LEU A 25 -5.71 -1.56 -29.56
N LEU A 26 -6.60 -2.51 -29.84
CA LEU A 26 -7.00 -2.82 -31.22
C LEU A 26 -7.70 -1.64 -31.90
N LEU A 27 -8.58 -0.92 -31.17
CA LEU A 27 -9.21 0.29 -31.68
C LEU A 27 -8.19 1.38 -31.97
N PHE A 28 -7.22 1.59 -31.08
CA PHE A 28 -6.14 2.55 -31.28
C PHE A 28 -5.32 2.22 -32.53
N LEU A 29 -4.89 0.96 -32.67
CA LEU A 29 -4.16 0.48 -33.86
C LEU A 29 -4.96 0.71 -35.15
N ARG A 30 -6.26 0.37 -35.13
CA ARG A 30 -7.12 0.52 -36.31
C ARG A 30 -7.30 1.99 -36.71
N VAL A 31 -7.38 2.90 -35.74
CA VAL A 31 -7.48 4.34 -35.99
C VAL A 31 -6.17 4.87 -36.56
N ASP A 32 -5.03 4.46 -36.01
CA ASP A 32 -3.71 4.85 -36.51
C ASP A 32 -3.47 4.37 -37.95
N GLU A 33 -3.80 3.11 -38.27
CA GLU A 33 -3.75 2.59 -39.65
C GLU A 33 -4.60 3.43 -40.63
N ARG A 34 -5.76 3.91 -40.21
CA ARG A 34 -6.60 4.76 -41.09
C ARG A 34 -5.98 6.15 -41.33
N LEU A 35 -5.33 6.72 -40.32
CA LEU A 35 -4.79 8.08 -40.40
C LEU A 35 -3.41 8.11 -41.06
N ASN A 36 -2.57 7.13 -40.76
CA ASN A 36 -1.15 7.09 -41.13
C ASN A 36 -0.82 6.02 -42.19
N GLY A 37 -1.81 5.22 -42.60
CA GLY A 37 -1.66 4.17 -43.61
C GLY A 37 -1.06 2.89 -43.03
N SER A 38 0.28 2.76 -43.06
CA SER A 38 0.95 1.57 -42.55
C SER A 38 1.41 1.74 -41.10
N PRO A 39 1.18 0.77 -40.20
CA PRO A 39 1.61 0.88 -38.82
C PRO A 39 3.14 0.90 -38.73
N SER A 40 3.69 1.89 -38.02
CA SER A 40 5.13 1.99 -37.77
C SER A 40 5.57 1.00 -36.71
N TRP A 41 6.13 -0.13 -37.13
CA TRP A 41 6.62 -1.18 -36.21
C TRP A 41 7.63 -0.65 -35.18
N MET A 42 8.44 0.35 -35.55
CA MET A 42 9.39 1.01 -34.64
C MET A 42 8.68 1.82 -33.55
N PHE A 43 7.60 2.53 -33.92
CA PHE A 43 6.80 3.27 -32.96
C PHE A 43 6.11 2.33 -31.97
N TYR A 44 5.43 1.29 -32.47
CA TYR A 44 4.76 0.32 -31.62
C TYR A 44 5.73 -0.50 -30.76
N GLY A 45 6.88 -0.89 -31.32
CA GLY A 45 7.94 -1.57 -30.60
C GLY A 45 8.51 -0.71 -29.48
N SER A 46 8.79 0.57 -29.74
CA SER A 46 9.29 1.48 -28.69
C SER A 46 8.25 1.78 -27.61
N TRP A 47 6.97 1.91 -27.99
CA TRP A 47 5.87 2.06 -27.05
C TRP A 47 5.71 0.83 -26.15
N LEU A 48 5.72 -0.38 -26.73
CA LEU A 48 5.63 -1.63 -25.97
C LEU A 48 6.83 -1.79 -25.02
N ALA A 49 8.03 -1.46 -25.49
CA ALA A 49 9.23 -1.48 -24.65
C ALA A 49 9.11 -0.48 -23.49
N GLY A 50 8.62 0.74 -23.74
CA GLY A 50 8.35 1.73 -22.72
C GLY A 50 7.33 1.26 -21.67
N GLN A 51 6.24 0.65 -22.12
CA GLN A 51 5.24 0.06 -21.22
C GLN A 51 5.83 -1.07 -20.37
N LEU A 52 6.62 -1.96 -20.97
CA LEU A 52 7.25 -3.06 -20.24
C LEU A 52 8.20 -2.53 -19.17
N ILE A 53 9.07 -1.58 -19.51
CA ILE A 53 9.99 -0.95 -18.56
C ILE A 53 9.22 -0.30 -17.42
N PHE A 54 8.17 0.45 -17.74
CA PHE A 54 7.36 1.14 -16.74
C PHE A 54 6.58 0.15 -15.85
N GLY A 55 6.01 -0.91 -16.43
CA GLY A 55 5.34 -1.99 -15.72
C GLY A 55 6.27 -2.72 -14.76
N LEU A 56 7.52 -2.97 -15.16
CA LEU A 56 8.55 -3.55 -14.28
C LEU A 56 8.92 -2.61 -13.13
N CYS A 57 8.98 -1.30 -13.37
CA CYS A 57 9.18 -0.31 -12.29
C CYS A 57 8.02 -0.33 -11.29
N LEU A 58 6.78 -0.41 -11.75
CA LEU A 58 5.59 -0.56 -10.90
C LEU A 58 5.64 -1.86 -10.11
N ALA A 59 5.88 -3.00 -10.77
CA ALA A 59 5.97 -4.30 -10.11
C ALA A 59 7.08 -4.33 -9.04
N ARG A 60 8.22 -3.69 -9.32
CA ARG A 60 9.30 -3.53 -8.34
C ARG A 60 8.87 -2.69 -7.13
N ALA A 61 8.15 -1.59 -7.36
CA ALA A 61 7.62 -0.76 -6.27
C ALA A 61 6.64 -1.55 -5.40
N ASP A 62 5.75 -2.33 -6.02
CA ASP A 62 4.79 -3.19 -5.32
C ASP A 62 5.48 -4.26 -4.47
N TYR A 63 6.50 -4.92 -5.05
CA TYR A 63 7.31 -5.89 -4.32
C TYR A 63 8.01 -5.27 -3.10
N GLN A 64 8.53 -4.04 -3.24
CA GLN A 64 9.16 -3.33 -2.13
C GLN A 64 8.15 -2.93 -1.05
N PHE A 65 6.95 -2.51 -1.45
CA PHE A 65 5.81 -2.21 -0.57
C PHE A 65 5.40 -3.44 0.24
N ALA A 66 5.11 -4.57 -0.43
CA ALA A 66 4.75 -5.83 0.23
C ALA A 66 5.86 -6.32 1.19
N GLY A 67 7.11 -5.99 0.89
CA GLY A 67 8.25 -6.31 1.75
C GLY A 67 8.32 -5.52 3.06
N VAL A 68 7.66 -4.36 3.20
CA VAL A 68 7.71 -3.54 4.43
C VAL A 68 7.13 -4.28 5.62
N GLY A 69 5.90 -4.79 5.50
CA GLY A 69 5.24 -5.52 6.60
C GLY A 69 6.02 -6.76 7.06
N ARG A 70 6.65 -7.46 6.12
CA ARG A 70 7.53 -8.60 6.44
C ARG A 70 8.76 -8.18 7.24
N ARG A 71 9.42 -7.08 6.83
CA ARG A 71 10.62 -6.58 7.53
C ARG A 71 10.25 -6.11 8.93
N GLU A 72 9.19 -5.31 9.06
CA GLU A 72 8.78 -4.82 10.38
C GLU A 72 8.37 -5.95 11.32
N ALA A 73 7.64 -6.97 10.86
CA ALA A 73 7.30 -8.11 11.71
C ALA A 73 8.55 -8.87 12.19
N HIS A 74 9.54 -9.05 11.31
CA HIS A 74 10.82 -9.66 11.67
C HIS A 74 11.59 -8.82 12.70
N ASP A 75 11.73 -7.52 12.44
CA ASP A 75 12.48 -6.60 13.30
C ASP A 75 11.78 -6.44 14.66
N PHE A 76 10.45 -6.29 14.67
CA PHE A 76 9.65 -6.29 15.89
C PHE A 76 9.79 -7.58 16.70
N GLN A 77 9.74 -8.75 16.03
CA GLN A 77 9.91 -10.04 16.71
C GLN A 77 11.29 -10.16 17.36
N SER A 78 12.34 -9.76 16.65
CA SER A 78 13.72 -9.78 17.15
C SER A 78 13.92 -8.86 18.36
N ASP A 79 13.39 -7.64 18.29
CA ASP A 79 13.70 -6.60 19.27
C ASP A 79 12.82 -6.71 20.52
N TYR A 80 11.55 -7.12 20.37
CA TYR A 80 10.55 -7.04 21.43
C TYR A 80 9.98 -8.39 21.89
N LEU A 81 9.94 -9.43 21.05
CA LEU A 81 9.20 -10.67 21.35
C LEU A 81 10.07 -11.80 21.91
N ARG A 82 10.97 -11.49 22.86
CA ARG A 82 11.89 -12.49 23.45
C ARG A 82 11.19 -13.69 24.11
N ASN A 83 9.91 -13.55 24.50
CA ASN A 83 9.12 -14.60 25.17
C ASN A 83 7.81 -14.97 24.46
N ARG A 84 7.62 -14.59 23.18
CA ARG A 84 6.34 -14.78 22.46
C ARG A 84 5.11 -14.22 23.20
N GLN A 85 5.29 -13.11 23.91
CA GLN A 85 4.17 -12.43 24.55
C GLN A 85 3.17 -11.95 23.49
N PRO A 86 1.85 -12.07 23.73
CA PRO A 86 0.85 -11.50 22.84
C PRO A 86 1.02 -9.98 22.77
N PHE A 87 0.63 -9.40 21.65
CA PHE A 87 0.66 -7.97 21.43
C PHE A 87 -0.46 -7.58 20.49
N LEU A 88 -0.88 -6.33 20.56
CA LEU A 88 -1.93 -5.77 19.71
C LEU A 88 -1.31 -5.06 18.51
N PHE A 89 -2.01 -5.03 17.38
CA PHE A 89 -1.57 -4.20 16.26
C PHE A 89 -2.72 -3.58 15.46
N ASN A 90 -2.42 -2.45 14.84
CA ASN A 90 -3.23 -1.88 13.76
C ASN A 90 -2.42 -1.91 12.47
N GLY A 91 -2.98 -2.53 11.43
CA GLY A 91 -2.31 -2.65 10.14
C GLY A 91 -3.14 -3.42 9.12
N GLU A 92 -2.90 -3.14 7.83
CA GLU A 92 -3.57 -3.80 6.71
C GLU A 92 -2.58 -4.42 5.71
N TRP A 93 -3.11 -5.10 4.69
CA TRP A 93 -2.36 -5.80 3.63
C TRP A 93 -1.31 -6.78 4.20
N ALA A 94 -0.07 -6.69 3.72
CA ALA A 94 1.03 -7.55 4.15
C ALA A 94 1.33 -7.39 5.65
N PHE A 95 1.18 -6.18 6.21
CA PHE A 95 1.44 -5.93 7.61
C PHE A 95 0.55 -6.79 8.51
N ARG A 96 -0.75 -6.85 8.20
CA ARG A 96 -1.71 -7.69 8.91
C ARG A 96 -1.31 -9.16 8.90
N TYR A 97 -0.99 -9.70 7.72
CA TYR A 97 -0.59 -11.10 7.59
C TYR A 97 0.63 -11.44 8.45
N TYR A 98 1.71 -10.63 8.34
CA TYR A 98 2.96 -10.93 9.03
C TYR A 98 2.88 -10.68 10.55
N MET A 99 2.14 -9.68 11.01
CA MET A 99 1.94 -9.45 12.44
C MET A 99 1.10 -10.54 13.10
N THR A 100 0.03 -11.00 12.45
CA THR A 100 -0.73 -12.16 12.93
C THR A 100 0.11 -13.42 12.95
N ALA A 101 0.97 -13.63 11.94
CA ALA A 101 1.83 -14.82 11.87
C ALA A 101 2.85 -14.91 13.03
N ILE A 102 3.25 -13.78 13.64
CA ILE A 102 4.13 -13.77 14.81
C ILE A 102 3.37 -13.71 16.16
N GLY A 103 2.05 -13.89 16.14
CA GLY A 103 1.20 -13.98 17.33
C GLY A 103 0.50 -12.69 17.75
N GLY A 104 0.48 -11.67 16.89
CA GLY A 104 -0.24 -10.43 17.14
C GLY A 104 -1.75 -10.57 16.96
N GLU A 105 -2.50 -9.83 17.75
CA GLU A 105 -3.96 -9.69 17.64
C GLU A 105 -4.33 -8.33 17.03
N ILE A 106 -5.27 -8.34 16.09
CA ILE A 106 -5.70 -7.11 15.41
C ILE A 106 -6.59 -6.30 16.35
N MET A 107 -6.33 -5.00 16.44
CA MET A 107 -7.15 -4.09 17.24
C MET A 107 -8.55 -3.94 16.64
N ALA A 108 -9.56 -4.15 17.48
CA ALA A 108 -10.97 -3.86 17.26
C ALA A 108 -11.40 -2.64 18.10
N GLU A 109 -12.60 -2.11 17.84
CA GLU A 109 -13.10 -0.88 18.49
C GLU A 109 -13.22 -1.03 20.02
N ASP A 110 -13.52 -2.24 20.50
CA ASP A 110 -13.66 -2.62 21.90
C ASP A 110 -12.39 -3.20 22.52
N THR A 111 -11.27 -3.20 21.79
CA THR A 111 -10.01 -3.73 22.32
C THR A 111 -9.53 -2.94 23.53
N THR A 112 -9.38 -3.64 24.65
CA THR A 112 -8.76 -3.14 25.86
C THR A 112 -7.43 -3.88 26.06
N GLY A 113 -6.31 -3.17 25.94
CA GLY A 113 -5.00 -3.78 26.21
C GLY A 113 -4.72 -3.92 27.71
N VAL A 114 -3.82 -4.84 28.04
CA VAL A 114 -3.35 -5.09 29.41
C VAL A 114 -2.14 -4.19 29.72
N PRO A 115 -2.00 -3.62 30.93
CA PRO A 115 -0.80 -2.87 31.30
C PRO A 115 0.50 -3.65 31.00
N GLY A 116 1.45 -2.97 30.37
CA GLY A 116 2.71 -3.57 29.90
C GLY A 116 2.64 -4.24 28.52
N GLU A 117 1.44 -4.50 27.98
CA GLU A 117 1.27 -5.08 26.65
C GLU A 117 1.81 -4.14 25.55
N LEU A 118 2.34 -4.73 24.49
CA LEU A 118 2.85 -3.98 23.35
C LEU A 118 1.75 -3.71 22.33
N VAL A 119 1.82 -2.54 21.70
CA VAL A 119 0.90 -2.15 20.63
C VAL A 119 1.68 -1.61 19.46
N VAL A 120 1.46 -2.15 18.26
CA VAL A 120 2.17 -1.72 17.04
C VAL A 120 1.18 -1.11 16.06
N LYS A 121 1.39 0.12 15.62
CA LYS A 121 0.47 0.83 14.72
C LYS A 121 1.17 1.28 13.46
N SER A 122 0.65 0.83 12.31
CA SER A 122 0.98 1.38 10.99
C SER A 122 0.17 2.65 10.75
N ARG A 123 0.85 3.71 10.28
CA ARG A 123 0.19 4.96 9.88
C ARG A 123 -0.55 4.82 8.55
N LEU A 124 -0.04 3.98 7.64
CA LEU A 124 -0.64 3.70 6.32
C LEU A 124 -1.94 2.88 6.41
N SER A 125 -2.14 2.18 7.53
CA SER A 125 -3.42 1.56 7.83
C SER A 125 -4.44 2.63 8.18
N LEU A 126 -5.60 2.63 7.51
CA LEU A 126 -6.74 3.50 7.81
C LEU A 126 -7.42 3.07 9.13
N GLY A 127 -6.64 2.98 10.20
CA GLY A 127 -7.15 2.74 11.54
C GLY A 127 -7.84 3.99 12.07
N ARG A 128 -9.06 3.82 12.61
CA ARG A 128 -9.63 4.84 13.49
C ARG A 128 -8.71 5.04 14.71
N SER A 129 -8.76 6.23 15.29
CA SER A 129 -8.29 6.42 16.66
C SER A 129 -9.12 5.54 17.59
N PHE A 130 -8.46 4.75 18.42
CA PHE A 130 -9.13 3.95 19.45
C PHE A 130 -9.14 4.76 20.76
N ASP A 131 -10.21 4.68 21.56
CA ASP A 131 -10.26 5.36 22.86
C ASP A 131 -9.08 4.93 23.77
N PHE A 132 -8.67 3.67 23.64
CA PHE A 132 -7.51 3.07 24.28
C PHE A 132 -6.17 3.75 23.94
N ASP A 133 -6.06 4.48 22.82
CA ASP A 133 -4.81 5.13 22.40
C ASP A 133 -4.27 6.11 23.45
N ARG A 134 -5.13 6.69 24.29
CA ARG A 134 -4.72 7.61 25.37
C ARG A 134 -3.92 6.95 26.48
N SER A 135 -4.07 5.63 26.63
CA SER A 135 -3.36 4.83 27.62
C SER A 135 -2.00 4.32 27.13
N LEU A 136 -1.60 4.70 25.91
CA LEU A 136 -0.35 4.25 25.30
C LEU A 136 0.81 5.20 25.60
N GLU A 137 1.97 4.62 25.88
CA GLU A 137 3.27 5.27 25.92
C GLU A 137 4.07 4.86 24.68
N ARG A 138 4.54 5.82 23.88
CA ARG A 138 5.30 5.51 22.67
C ARG A 138 6.73 5.12 23.05
N LEU A 139 7.12 3.91 22.66
CA LEU A 139 8.48 3.40 22.83
C LEU A 139 9.37 3.78 21.66
N GLU A 140 8.87 3.62 20.43
CA GLU A 140 9.67 3.80 19.22
C GLU A 140 8.79 4.29 18.04
N LEU A 141 9.43 4.96 17.08
CA LEU A 141 8.85 5.31 15.79
C LEU A 141 9.84 4.90 14.69
N ARG A 142 9.39 4.04 13.77
CA ARG A 142 10.17 3.51 12.65
C ARG A 142 9.62 4.04 11.34
N ALA A 143 10.47 4.69 10.56
CA ALA A 143 10.13 5.18 9.24
C ALA A 143 10.60 4.17 8.17
N TYR A 144 9.68 3.73 7.32
CA TYR A 144 9.97 2.78 6.25
C TYR A 144 10.00 3.47 4.91
N ARG A 145 11.17 3.46 4.26
CA ARG A 145 11.36 3.96 2.91
C ARG A 145 11.61 2.83 1.92
N ILE A 146 11.06 2.97 0.72
CA ILE A 146 11.38 2.11 -0.41
C ILE A 146 12.31 2.84 -1.39
N ARG A 147 13.11 2.08 -2.14
CA ARG A 147 14.10 2.66 -3.07
C ARG A 147 13.44 3.18 -4.34
N SER A 148 12.31 2.61 -4.73
CA SER A 148 11.56 3.06 -5.91
C SER A 148 11.02 4.48 -5.69
N PRO A 149 11.19 5.40 -6.65
CA PRO A 149 10.50 6.69 -6.62
C PRO A 149 9.03 6.55 -7.03
N VAL A 150 8.61 5.42 -7.60
CA VAL A 150 7.23 5.15 -8.01
C VAL A 150 6.47 4.51 -6.85
N ARG A 151 5.23 4.94 -6.63
CA ARG A 151 4.31 4.47 -5.59
C ARG A 151 2.99 4.01 -6.18
N LEU A 152 2.48 2.90 -5.67
CA LEU A 152 1.14 2.39 -5.97
C LEU A 152 0.15 2.69 -4.83
N LEU A 153 0.68 2.77 -3.61
CA LEU A 153 -0.01 3.14 -2.40
C LEU A 153 0.98 3.90 -1.51
N ASP A 154 0.61 5.07 -0.99
CA ASP A 154 1.50 5.89 -0.18
C ASP A 154 0.70 6.90 0.66
N LEU A 155 1.19 7.21 1.85
CA LEU A 155 0.59 8.22 2.75
C LEU A 155 0.61 9.64 2.18
N HIS A 156 1.63 9.95 1.40
CA HIS A 156 1.93 11.30 0.94
C HIS A 156 1.66 11.49 -0.56
N ALA A 157 1.35 10.40 -1.27
CA ALA A 157 1.13 10.42 -2.70
C ALA A 157 -0.34 10.20 -3.03
N HIS A 158 -0.79 10.70 -4.18
CA HIS A 158 -2.16 10.49 -4.65
C HIS A 158 -2.41 9.08 -5.22
N ALA A 159 -1.52 8.12 -4.92
CA ALA A 159 -1.55 6.76 -5.42
C ALA A 159 -2.38 5.88 -4.51
N GLY A 160 -3.49 5.34 -5.02
CA GLY A 160 -4.46 4.56 -4.26
C GLY A 160 -4.77 3.19 -4.86
N PHE A 161 -3.87 2.59 -5.65
CA PHE A 161 -4.12 1.35 -6.39
C PHE A 161 -4.68 0.20 -5.52
N TRP A 162 -4.25 0.14 -4.26
CA TRP A 162 -4.69 -0.86 -3.29
C TRP A 162 -5.81 -0.36 -2.37
N SER A 163 -6.03 0.95 -2.26
CA SER A 163 -7.06 1.56 -1.43
C SER A 163 -7.31 3.00 -1.83
N ASP A 164 -8.54 3.28 -2.28
CA ASP A 164 -8.99 4.59 -2.73
C ASP A 164 -8.91 5.67 -1.64
N GLY A 165 -8.82 5.27 -0.36
CA GLY A 165 -8.67 6.18 0.78
C GLY A 165 -7.37 7.00 0.77
N TRP A 166 -6.37 6.59 -0.01
CA TRP A 166 -5.06 7.28 -0.11
C TRP A 166 -4.87 8.03 -1.44
N GLY A 167 -5.84 7.95 -2.35
CA GLY A 167 -5.80 8.66 -3.62
C GLY A 167 -6.57 7.95 -4.73
N VAL A 168 -6.72 8.63 -5.85
CA VAL A 168 -7.49 8.12 -7.01
C VAL A 168 -6.62 7.79 -8.21
N LEU A 169 -5.30 7.95 -8.09
CA LEU A 169 -4.37 7.64 -9.17
C LEU A 169 -3.83 6.21 -9.01
N PRO A 170 -3.59 5.49 -10.12
CA PRO A 170 -3.03 4.14 -10.06
C PRO A 170 -1.57 4.12 -9.60
N PHE A 171 -0.86 5.23 -9.80
CA PHE A 171 0.49 5.40 -9.30
C PHE A 171 0.81 6.90 -9.15
N TRP A 172 1.89 7.18 -8.41
CA TRP A 172 2.46 8.52 -8.29
C TRP A 172 3.96 8.44 -8.00
N PHE A 173 4.65 9.57 -8.01
CA PHE A 173 6.06 9.66 -7.68
C PHE A 173 6.25 10.29 -6.30
N SER A 174 7.00 9.62 -5.42
CA SER A 174 7.34 10.14 -4.10
C SER A 174 8.64 9.55 -3.59
N SER A 175 9.44 10.40 -2.95
CA SER A 175 10.65 10.04 -2.21
C SER A 175 10.42 9.91 -0.71
N GLU A 176 9.22 10.21 -0.22
CA GLU A 176 8.87 10.19 1.20
C GLU A 176 8.86 8.77 1.78
N ASN A 177 8.75 8.72 3.11
CA ASN A 177 8.51 7.46 3.83
C ASN A 177 7.19 6.85 3.36
N LEU A 178 7.22 5.55 3.05
CA LEU A 178 6.05 4.79 2.62
C LEU A 178 5.07 4.58 3.78
N ASP A 179 5.62 4.27 4.96
CA ASP A 179 4.87 4.04 6.18
C ASP A 179 5.69 4.47 7.40
N GLU A 180 4.99 4.77 8.48
CA GLU A 180 5.53 5.08 9.79
C GLU A 180 4.90 4.14 10.80
N ILE A 181 5.73 3.29 11.41
CA ILE A 181 5.29 2.30 12.39
C ILE A 181 5.63 2.81 13.77
N SER A 182 4.61 2.96 14.61
CA SER A 182 4.78 3.37 16.00
C SER A 182 4.60 2.17 16.92
N ILE A 183 5.55 1.99 17.83
CA ILE A 183 5.52 0.93 18.85
C ILE A 183 5.22 1.59 20.18
N TYR A 184 4.25 1.04 20.89
CA TYR A 184 3.78 1.54 22.17
C TYR A 184 3.77 0.45 23.24
N ARG A 185 3.66 0.90 24.49
CA ARG A 185 3.34 0.09 25.64
C ARG A 185 2.09 0.62 26.33
N VAL A 186 1.23 -0.26 26.81
CA VAL A 186 0.10 0.13 27.66
C VAL A 186 0.61 0.58 29.02
N LYS A 187 0.24 1.78 29.46
CA LYS A 187 0.62 2.32 30.76
C LYS A 187 0.00 1.51 31.90
N GLU A 188 0.75 1.38 33.00
CA GLU A 188 0.16 1.04 34.28
C GLU A 188 -0.70 2.22 34.77
N LYS A 189 -1.86 1.90 35.36
CA LYS A 189 -2.77 2.92 35.91
C LYS A 189 -2.18 3.57 37.16
#